data_AF-U6CZG2-F1
#
_entry.id   AF-U6CZG2-F1
#
_cell.length_a   1.000
_cell.length_b   1.000
_cell.length_c   1.000
_cell.angle_alpha   90.00
_cell.angle_beta   90.00
_cell.angle_gamma   90.00
#
_symmetry.space_group_name_H-M   'P 1'
#
loop_
_entity.id
_entity.type
_entity.pdbx_description
1 polymer ?
#
loop_
_entity_poly.entity_id
_entity_poly.type
_entity_poly.pdbx_seq_one_letter_code
_entity_poly.pdbx_strand_id
1 'polypeptide(L)'
;RPRQRQRVYPKCTWLTTPKSTWPRYTKPGLSMRLLESKKGLSSFAFEHSEEYQQTQHKFLAAVESMEPNNIVVLLQTSPYHVDSLLQLSDACRFQEDQEMARDLVERALYSMECAFHPLFSLTSGTCRLDYRRPENRSFYLALYKQMSFLEKRGCPRTALEFCKLILSLEPDEDPLCMLLLIDHLALRARNYEYLIRLFQEWEAHRNLSQLPNFAFSVPLAYFLLSQQADLPEQELSSAREQASVLIRQALTMFPGVLLPLLEYCSVRPDASVATHRFFGPEAEISQPPALSQLVSLYLGRSHFLWKEPATVSWLEENVREVLQAVDSGDPAVGACESRRKVLYQRAPRNIHRHVVLSEVKEAVAALPPDVTTQSVMGFDPLPPLDTIYSYVRPERLSPVSHGNTIALFFRSLLPNYTMEGERLEDGGAGG
;
A
#
# COMPACT_ATOMS: atom_id res chain seq x y z
N ARG A 1 -45.35 -31.34 16.19
CA ARG A 1 -44.38 -30.38 16.75
C ARG A 1 -43.64 -29.73 15.59
N PRO A 2 -43.81 -28.43 15.30
CA PRO A 2 -43.10 -27.81 14.20
C PRO A 2 -41.62 -27.61 14.58
N ARG A 3 -40.72 -27.98 13.66
CA ARG A 3 -39.27 -27.78 13.79
C ARG A 3 -39.00 -26.28 13.98
N GLN A 4 -38.50 -25.89 15.17
CA GLN A 4 -37.94 -24.56 15.39
C GLN A 4 -36.81 -24.36 14.38
N ARG A 5 -37.05 -23.54 13.35
CA ARG A 5 -35.97 -22.92 12.58
C ARG A 5 -35.16 -22.11 13.59
N GLN A 6 -33.97 -22.59 13.95
CA GLN A 6 -32.98 -21.77 14.64
C GLN A 6 -32.73 -20.54 13.76
N ARG A 7 -33.35 -19.41 14.12
CA ARG A 7 -32.99 -18.11 13.56
C ARG A 7 -31.57 -17.83 14.05
N VAL A 8 -30.59 -18.10 13.21
CA VAL A 8 -29.23 -17.60 13.40
C VAL A 8 -29.35 -16.10 13.19
N TYR A 9 -29.32 -15.32 14.27
CA TYR A 9 -29.16 -13.88 14.17
C TYR A 9 -27.79 -13.64 13.51
N PRO A 10 -27.73 -13.02 12.32
CA PRO A 10 -26.43 -12.66 11.77
C PRO A 10 -25.76 -11.73 12.79
N LYS A 11 -24.52 -12.04 13.18
CA LYS A 11 -23.68 -11.08 13.90
C LYS A 11 -23.72 -9.78 13.08
N CYS A 12 -23.86 -8.64 13.75
CA CYS A 12 -23.77 -7.36 13.06
C CYS A 12 -22.34 -7.23 12.52
N THR A 13 -22.19 -7.25 11.20
CA THR A 13 -20.90 -7.12 10.51
C THR A 13 -20.69 -5.68 10.06
N TRP A 14 -19.48 -5.18 10.22
CA TRP A 14 -19.03 -3.84 9.87
C TRP A 14 -18.29 -3.81 8.53
N LEU A 15 -17.50 -4.85 8.21
CA LEU A 15 -16.62 -4.84 7.05
C LEU A 15 -17.35 -5.20 5.76
N THR A 16 -18.35 -6.07 5.86
CA THR A 16 -19.07 -6.61 4.70
C THR A 16 -20.43 -7.16 5.10
N THR A 17 -21.35 -7.25 4.14
CA THR A 17 -22.68 -7.84 4.34
C THR A 17 -22.70 -9.24 3.71
N PRO A 18 -23.08 -10.29 4.46
CA PRO A 18 -23.18 -11.63 3.90
C PRO A 18 -24.20 -11.68 2.75
N LYS A 19 -23.79 -12.29 1.64
CA LYS A 19 -24.63 -12.44 0.44
C LYS A 19 -25.33 -13.79 0.44
N SER A 20 -26.55 -13.83 -0.11
CA SER A 20 -27.35 -15.05 -0.26
C SER A 20 -26.74 -16.07 -1.23
N THR A 21 -25.88 -15.61 -2.13
CA THR A 21 -25.15 -16.44 -3.11
C THR A 21 -23.98 -17.19 -2.50
N TRP A 22 -23.52 -16.81 -1.31
CA TRP A 22 -22.40 -17.47 -0.66
C TRP A 22 -22.80 -18.83 -0.09
N PRO A 23 -21.89 -19.84 -0.13
CA PRO A 23 -22.09 -21.09 0.58
C PRO A 23 -22.47 -20.87 2.05
N ARG A 24 -23.21 -21.82 2.65
CA ARG A 24 -23.60 -21.68 4.06
C ARG A 24 -22.36 -21.55 4.94
N TYR A 25 -22.32 -20.51 5.76
CA TYR A 25 -21.22 -20.34 6.71
C TYR A 25 -21.20 -21.48 7.73
N THR A 26 -20.15 -22.29 7.64
CA THR A 26 -19.71 -23.24 8.66
C THR A 26 -18.44 -22.69 9.28
N LYS A 27 -18.27 -22.85 10.60
CA LYS A 27 -17.04 -22.37 11.27
C LYS A 27 -15.85 -23.09 10.63
N PRO A 28 -14.94 -22.37 9.93
CA PRO A 28 -13.90 -23.03 9.13
C PRO A 28 -12.73 -23.55 9.98
N GLY A 29 -12.75 -23.35 11.30
CA GLY A 29 -11.61 -23.58 12.18
C GLY A 29 -10.75 -22.34 12.42
N LEU A 30 -11.24 -21.17 12.03
CA LEU A 30 -10.61 -19.87 12.28
C LEU A 30 -11.20 -19.21 13.52
N SER A 31 -10.34 -18.69 14.39
CA SER A 31 -10.74 -17.96 15.60
C SER A 31 -9.74 -16.85 15.92
N MET A 32 -10.07 -15.98 16.86
CA MET A 32 -9.19 -14.92 17.34
C MET A 32 -9.05 -14.99 18.86
N ARG A 33 -7.81 -14.87 19.33
CA ARG A 33 -7.45 -14.89 20.74
C ARG A 33 -6.91 -13.54 21.19
N LEU A 34 -7.29 -13.14 22.41
CA LEU A 34 -6.64 -12.05 23.13
C LEU A 34 -5.30 -12.54 23.71
N LEU A 35 -4.20 -11.89 23.34
CA LEU A 35 -2.86 -12.21 23.83
C LEU A 35 -2.52 -11.45 25.11
N GLU A 36 -2.72 -10.14 25.10
CA GLU A 36 -2.38 -9.25 26.21
C GLU A 36 -3.29 -8.01 26.18
N SER A 37 -3.59 -7.44 27.35
CA SER A 37 -4.15 -6.10 27.49
C SER A 37 -3.25 -5.26 28.39
N LYS A 38 -2.66 -4.19 27.84
CA LYS A 38 -1.71 -3.33 28.55
C LYS A 38 -1.96 -1.86 28.23
N LYS A 39 -2.04 -1.02 29.27
CA LYS A 39 -2.24 0.45 29.16
C LYS A 39 -3.43 0.84 28.27
N GLY A 40 -4.53 0.09 28.32
CA GLY A 40 -5.72 0.35 27.50
C GLY A 40 -5.62 -0.12 26.04
N LEU A 41 -4.50 -0.71 25.64
CA LEU A 41 -4.34 -1.38 24.35
C LEU A 41 -4.48 -2.90 24.52
N SER A 42 -5.10 -3.56 23.55
CA SER A 42 -5.28 -5.02 23.56
C SER A 42 -4.69 -5.63 22.30
N SER A 43 -3.80 -6.61 22.47
CA SER A 43 -3.12 -7.33 21.40
C SER A 43 -3.83 -8.64 21.12
N PHE A 44 -4.08 -8.92 19.85
CA PHE A 44 -4.80 -10.11 19.41
C PHE A 44 -3.98 -10.93 18.40
N ALA A 45 -4.40 -12.17 18.19
CA ALA A 45 -3.92 -13.00 17.08
C ALA A 45 -5.04 -13.88 16.54
N PHE A 46 -5.05 -14.09 15.24
CA PHE A 46 -5.82 -15.18 14.65
C PHE A 46 -5.16 -16.53 14.96
N GLU A 47 -6.00 -17.53 15.23
CA GLU A 47 -5.59 -18.90 15.52
C GLU A 47 -6.29 -19.86 14.55
N HIS A 48 -5.49 -20.74 13.95
CA HIS A 48 -5.95 -21.81 13.06
C HIS A 48 -6.11 -23.11 13.86
N SER A 49 -7.29 -23.72 13.83
CA SER A 49 -7.50 -25.09 14.33
C SER A 49 -6.69 -26.09 13.51
N GLU A 50 -6.49 -27.31 14.02
CA GLU A 50 -5.80 -28.38 13.29
C GLU A 50 -6.42 -28.64 11.90
N GLU A 51 -7.76 -28.60 11.81
CA GLU A 51 -8.47 -28.73 10.53
C GLU A 51 -8.15 -27.58 9.57
N TYR A 52 -8.11 -26.33 10.06
CA TYR A 52 -7.74 -25.19 9.24
C TYR A 52 -6.28 -25.26 8.79
N GLN A 53 -5.37 -25.71 9.67
CA GLN A 53 -3.96 -25.92 9.35
C GLN A 53 -3.77 -26.95 8.24
N GLN A 54 -4.53 -28.05 8.25
CA GLN A 54 -4.51 -29.03 7.15
C GLN A 54 -4.93 -28.41 5.82
N THR A 55 -5.97 -27.56 5.83
CA THR A 55 -6.41 -26.80 4.66
C THR A 55 -5.35 -25.80 4.20
N GLN A 56 -4.68 -25.10 5.13
CA GLN A 56 -3.56 -24.20 4.83
C GLN A 56 -2.41 -24.97 4.16
N HIS A 57 -2.06 -26.16 4.63
CA HIS A 57 -1.01 -26.99 4.00
C HIS A 57 -1.39 -27.40 2.57
N LYS A 58 -2.65 -27.74 2.31
CA LYS A 58 -3.18 -28.01 0.97
C LYS A 58 -3.15 -26.76 0.08
N PHE A 59 -3.43 -25.58 0.64
CA PHE A 59 -3.32 -24.32 -0.07
C PHE A 59 -1.87 -24.03 -0.48
N LEU A 60 -0.93 -24.12 0.46
CA LEU A 60 0.50 -23.91 0.17
C LEU A 60 1.01 -24.90 -0.89
N ALA A 61 0.51 -26.14 -0.86
CA ALA A 61 0.78 -27.13 -1.89
C ALA A 61 0.26 -26.73 -3.28
N ALA A 62 -0.96 -26.20 -3.35
CA ALA A 62 -1.60 -25.78 -4.59
C ALA A 62 -0.93 -24.54 -5.19
N VAL A 63 -0.47 -23.63 -4.33
CA VAL A 63 0.27 -22.44 -4.79
C VAL A 63 1.64 -22.84 -5.36
N GLU A 64 2.35 -23.76 -4.70
CA GLU A 64 3.63 -24.29 -5.21
C GLU A 64 3.49 -25.05 -6.53
N SER A 65 2.34 -25.69 -6.78
CA SER A 65 2.11 -26.41 -8.02
C SER A 65 1.86 -25.49 -9.23
N MET A 66 1.73 -24.17 -9.03
CA MET A 66 1.45 -23.18 -10.08
C MET A 66 0.18 -23.45 -10.90
N GLU A 67 -0.77 -24.21 -10.34
CA GLU A 67 -2.01 -24.64 -11.00
C GLU A 67 -3.21 -24.01 -10.30
N PRO A 68 -3.82 -22.92 -10.85
CA PRO A 68 -4.92 -22.21 -10.20
C PRO A 68 -6.15 -23.09 -9.91
N ASN A 69 -6.37 -24.11 -10.74
CA ASN A 69 -7.48 -25.06 -10.57
C ASN A 69 -7.42 -25.81 -9.22
N ASN A 70 -6.23 -26.04 -8.67
CA ASN A 70 -6.08 -26.68 -7.36
C ASN A 70 -6.66 -25.81 -6.23
N ILE A 71 -6.55 -24.48 -6.35
CA ILE A 71 -7.15 -23.54 -5.40
C ILE A 71 -8.68 -23.53 -5.52
N VAL A 72 -9.20 -23.61 -6.75
CA VAL A 72 -10.65 -23.71 -6.99
C VAL A 72 -11.22 -24.97 -6.35
N VAL A 73 -10.58 -26.13 -6.55
CA VAL A 73 -10.99 -27.41 -5.93
C VAL A 73 -10.94 -27.31 -4.41
N LEU A 74 -9.91 -26.67 -3.85
CA LEU A 74 -9.83 -26.45 -2.41
C LEU A 74 -11.01 -25.63 -1.89
N LEU A 75 -11.39 -24.55 -2.59
CA LEU A 75 -12.53 -23.71 -2.21
C LEU A 75 -13.91 -24.39 -2.35
N GLN A 76 -14.03 -25.45 -3.15
CA GLN A 76 -15.24 -26.27 -3.18
C GLN A 76 -15.44 -27.03 -1.85
N THR A 77 -14.34 -27.47 -1.22
CA THR A 77 -14.38 -28.23 0.04
C THR A 77 -14.23 -27.37 1.28
N SER A 78 -13.46 -26.28 1.19
CA SER A 78 -13.14 -25.33 2.27
C SER A 78 -13.48 -23.91 1.84
N PRO A 79 -14.78 -23.58 1.79
CA PRO A 79 -15.24 -22.40 1.04
C PRO A 79 -14.86 -21.06 1.70
N TYR A 80 -14.49 -21.09 2.98
CA TYR A 80 -14.15 -19.90 3.77
C TYR A 80 -12.66 -19.85 4.17
N HIS A 81 -11.81 -20.60 3.47
CA HIS A 81 -10.37 -20.55 3.63
C HIS A 81 -9.80 -19.23 3.07
N VAL A 82 -9.26 -18.39 3.94
CA VAL A 82 -8.97 -16.97 3.66
C VAL A 82 -7.92 -16.82 2.56
N ASP A 83 -6.76 -17.45 2.69
CA ASP A 83 -5.67 -17.26 1.73
C ASP A 83 -6.02 -17.79 0.33
N SER A 84 -6.82 -18.84 0.24
CA SER A 84 -7.32 -19.34 -1.05
C SER A 84 -8.30 -18.37 -1.72
N LEU A 85 -9.18 -17.73 -0.92
CA LEU A 85 -10.07 -16.69 -1.44
C LEU A 85 -9.27 -15.49 -1.95
N LEU A 86 -8.25 -15.05 -1.20
CA LEU A 86 -7.40 -13.92 -1.60
C LEU A 86 -6.57 -14.24 -2.85
N GLN A 87 -5.99 -15.43 -2.94
CA GLN A 87 -5.19 -15.85 -4.09
C GLN A 87 -6.06 -16.04 -5.34
N LEU A 88 -7.26 -16.61 -5.22
CA LEU A 88 -8.20 -16.70 -6.34
C LEU A 88 -8.74 -15.33 -6.75
N SER A 89 -8.92 -14.40 -5.80
CA SER A 89 -9.28 -13.02 -6.10
C SER A 89 -8.24 -12.34 -6.99
N ASP A 90 -6.95 -12.56 -6.72
CA ASP A 90 -5.88 -12.05 -7.58
C ASP A 90 -5.97 -12.65 -8.99
N ALA A 91 -6.18 -13.97 -9.11
CA ALA A 91 -6.36 -14.62 -10.41
C ALA A 91 -7.56 -14.05 -11.19
N CYS A 92 -8.72 -13.86 -10.54
CA CYS A 92 -9.89 -13.23 -11.14
C CYS A 92 -9.60 -11.78 -11.58
N ARG A 93 -8.85 -11.01 -10.77
CA ARG A 93 -8.44 -9.64 -11.13
C ARG A 93 -7.62 -9.61 -12.42
N PHE A 94 -6.69 -10.56 -12.60
CA PHE A 94 -5.87 -10.67 -13.81
C PHE A 94 -6.68 -11.11 -15.04
N GLN A 95 -7.75 -11.87 -14.85
CA GLN A 95 -8.70 -12.25 -15.90
C GLN A 95 -9.78 -11.19 -16.16
N GLU A 96 -9.60 -9.98 -15.62
CA GLU A 96 -10.54 -8.85 -15.71
C GLU A 96 -11.92 -9.08 -15.07
N ASP A 97 -12.10 -10.17 -14.31
CA ASP A 97 -13.32 -10.45 -13.54
C ASP A 97 -13.27 -9.75 -12.17
N GLN A 98 -13.46 -8.42 -12.20
CA GLN A 98 -13.42 -7.57 -11.01
C GLN A 98 -14.56 -7.85 -10.02
N GLU A 99 -15.72 -8.30 -10.51
CA GLU A 99 -16.88 -8.56 -9.66
C GLU A 99 -16.66 -9.80 -8.79
N MET A 100 -16.19 -10.89 -9.40
CA MET A 100 -15.84 -12.10 -8.67
C MET A 100 -14.64 -11.86 -7.75
N ALA A 101 -13.61 -11.15 -8.22
CA ALA A 101 -12.44 -10.82 -7.42
C ALA A 101 -12.83 -10.09 -6.11
N ARG A 102 -13.71 -9.09 -6.21
CA ARG A 102 -14.24 -8.38 -5.05
C ARG A 102 -15.08 -9.28 -4.16
N ASP A 103 -15.96 -10.10 -4.74
CA ASP A 103 -16.82 -11.01 -3.96
C ASP A 103 -16.00 -11.97 -3.09
N LEU A 104 -14.89 -12.50 -3.64
CA LEU A 104 -13.96 -13.36 -2.91
C LEU A 104 -13.27 -12.65 -1.73
N VAL A 105 -12.87 -11.38 -1.89
CA VAL A 105 -12.29 -10.58 -0.80
C VAL A 105 -13.32 -10.25 0.27
N GLU A 106 -14.52 -9.83 -0.12
CA GLU A 106 -15.64 -9.58 0.80
C GLU A 106 -15.97 -10.84 1.60
N ARG A 107 -15.94 -12.01 0.96
CA ARG A 107 -16.15 -13.30 1.62
C ARG A 107 -15.02 -13.67 2.59
N ALA A 108 -13.78 -13.36 2.23
CA ALA A 108 -12.62 -13.55 3.12
C ALA A 108 -12.75 -12.67 4.38
N LEU A 109 -13.08 -11.39 4.21
CA LEU A 109 -13.34 -10.46 5.31
C LEU A 109 -14.50 -10.92 6.21
N TYR A 110 -15.57 -11.44 5.61
CA TYR A 110 -16.69 -11.99 6.38
C TYR A 110 -16.26 -13.18 7.27
N SER A 111 -15.42 -14.07 6.74
CA SER A 111 -14.86 -15.21 7.48
C SER A 111 -14.05 -14.74 8.69
N MET A 112 -13.17 -13.75 8.47
CA MET A 112 -12.31 -13.15 9.51
C MET A 112 -13.13 -12.42 10.57
N GLU A 113 -14.11 -11.61 10.16
CA GLU A 113 -14.98 -10.85 11.07
C GLU A 113 -15.83 -11.77 11.96
N CYS A 114 -16.31 -12.89 11.40
CA CYS A 114 -17.02 -13.89 12.18
C CYS A 114 -16.14 -14.54 13.26
N ALA A 115 -14.82 -14.60 13.03
CA ALA A 115 -13.81 -15.14 13.93
C ALA A 115 -13.32 -14.16 15.01
N PHE A 116 -13.70 -12.88 14.95
CA PHE A 116 -13.25 -11.87 15.92
C PHE A 116 -13.57 -12.24 17.37
N HIS A 117 -12.63 -11.93 18.25
CA HIS A 117 -12.82 -11.96 19.68
C HIS A 117 -13.84 -10.89 20.07
N PRO A 118 -14.75 -11.11 21.05
CA PRO A 118 -15.77 -10.12 21.42
C PRO A 118 -15.24 -8.74 21.86
N LEU A 119 -13.99 -8.69 22.34
CA LEU A 119 -13.30 -7.45 22.72
C LEU A 119 -12.55 -6.78 21.56
N PHE A 120 -12.47 -7.42 20.39
CA PHE A 120 -11.83 -6.84 19.22
C PHE A 120 -12.77 -5.83 18.57
N SER A 121 -12.39 -4.56 18.59
CA SER A 121 -13.16 -3.46 18.02
C SER A 121 -12.39 -2.79 16.89
N LEU A 122 -13.02 -2.73 15.72
CA LEU A 122 -12.50 -2.06 14.53
C LEU A 122 -12.50 -0.53 14.63
N THR A 123 -13.30 0.05 15.51
CA THR A 123 -13.53 1.50 15.57
C THR A 123 -12.86 2.18 16.75
N SER A 124 -12.46 1.42 17.76
CA SER A 124 -11.88 1.98 19.00
C SER A 124 -10.45 2.51 18.86
N GLY A 125 -9.69 2.03 17.85
CA GLY A 125 -8.26 2.31 17.73
C GLY A 125 -7.38 1.71 18.84
N THR A 126 -7.93 0.84 19.69
CA THR A 126 -7.22 0.24 20.86
C THR A 126 -6.76 -1.20 20.63
N CYS A 127 -7.15 -1.81 19.52
CA CYS A 127 -6.79 -3.19 19.18
C CYS A 127 -5.50 -3.22 18.35
N ARG A 128 -4.61 -4.18 18.63
CA ARG A 128 -3.35 -4.38 17.93
C ARG A 128 -3.26 -5.80 17.34
N LEU A 129 -2.66 -5.91 16.16
CA LEU A 129 -2.40 -7.18 15.49
C LEU A 129 -0.96 -7.19 14.98
N ASP A 130 -0.11 -8.01 15.58
CA ASP A 130 1.29 -8.15 15.18
C ASP A 130 1.40 -8.76 13.77
N TYR A 131 1.96 -8.02 12.81
CA TYR A 131 2.10 -8.46 11.41
C TYR A 131 3.11 -9.59 11.23
N ARG A 132 3.97 -9.86 12.22
CA ARG A 132 4.94 -10.96 12.15
C ARG A 132 4.28 -12.33 12.20
N ARG A 133 3.02 -12.43 12.64
CA ARG A 133 2.23 -13.67 12.63
C ARG A 133 1.55 -13.87 11.28
N PRO A 134 1.83 -14.94 10.53
CA PRO A 134 1.22 -15.19 9.23
C PRO A 134 -0.32 -15.14 9.25
N GLU A 135 -0.95 -15.65 10.30
CA GLU A 135 -2.40 -15.70 10.47
C GLU A 135 -3.02 -14.29 10.54
N ASN A 136 -2.27 -13.32 11.09
CA ASN A 136 -2.69 -11.92 11.10
C ASN A 136 -2.51 -11.26 9.73
N ARG A 137 -1.46 -11.61 8.97
CA ARG A 137 -1.17 -10.99 7.67
C ARG A 137 -2.32 -11.16 6.68
N SER A 138 -2.97 -12.31 6.68
CA SER A 138 -4.15 -12.55 5.85
C SER A 138 -5.24 -11.49 6.07
N PHE A 139 -5.40 -11.00 7.30
CA PHE A 139 -6.34 -9.92 7.60
C PHE A 139 -5.90 -8.58 7.00
N TYR A 140 -4.64 -8.22 7.18
CA TYR A 140 -4.04 -7.01 6.61
C TYR A 140 -4.19 -6.99 5.09
N LEU A 141 -3.90 -8.11 4.43
CA LEU A 141 -4.02 -8.23 2.97
C LEU A 141 -5.48 -8.18 2.51
N ALA A 142 -6.41 -8.82 3.24
CA ALA A 142 -7.83 -8.73 2.92
C ALA A 142 -8.35 -7.29 3.04
N LEU A 143 -7.99 -6.57 4.10
CA LEU A 143 -8.33 -5.15 4.29
C LEU A 143 -7.73 -4.28 3.19
N TYR A 144 -6.45 -4.49 2.86
CA TYR A 144 -5.75 -3.73 1.83
C TYR A 144 -6.41 -3.94 0.45
N LYS A 145 -6.70 -5.19 0.06
CA LYS A 145 -7.38 -5.47 -1.21
C LYS A 145 -8.77 -4.84 -1.28
N GLN A 146 -9.54 -4.91 -0.19
CA GLN A 146 -10.86 -4.27 -0.12
C GLN A 146 -10.75 -2.74 -0.27
N MET A 147 -9.78 -2.13 0.41
CA MET A 147 -9.48 -0.71 0.27
C MET A 147 -9.15 -0.34 -1.18
N SER A 148 -8.28 -1.10 -1.86
CA SER A 148 -7.94 -0.87 -3.26
C SER A 148 -9.16 -1.01 -4.20
N PHE A 149 -10.06 -1.96 -3.95
CA PHE A 149 -11.32 -2.06 -4.71
C PHE A 149 -12.23 -0.84 -4.49
N LEU A 150 -12.35 -0.37 -3.24
CA LEU A 150 -13.13 0.83 -2.91
C LEU A 150 -12.57 2.09 -3.59
N GLU A 151 -11.24 2.22 -3.60
CA GLU A 151 -10.55 3.32 -4.27
C GLU A 151 -10.84 3.33 -5.78
N LYS A 152 -10.69 2.19 -6.46
CA LYS A 152 -10.95 2.04 -7.90
C LYS A 152 -12.42 2.28 -8.28
N ARG A 153 -13.35 2.03 -7.36
CA ARG A 153 -14.79 2.32 -7.53
C ARG A 153 -15.18 3.77 -7.26
N GLY A 154 -14.23 4.64 -6.91
CA GLY A 154 -14.53 6.03 -6.59
C GLY A 154 -15.19 6.21 -5.22
N CYS A 155 -14.89 5.34 -4.26
CA CYS A 155 -15.31 5.47 -2.86
C CYS A 155 -14.14 5.87 -1.94
N PRO A 156 -13.45 7.01 -2.18
CA PRO A 156 -12.21 7.36 -1.49
C PRO A 156 -12.41 7.58 0.01
N ARG A 157 -13.59 8.05 0.45
CA ARG A 157 -13.89 8.24 1.88
C ARG A 157 -13.93 6.91 2.62
N THR A 158 -14.57 5.89 2.06
CA THR A 158 -14.59 4.55 2.67
C THR A 158 -13.21 3.90 2.60
N ALA A 159 -12.50 4.04 1.48
CA ALA A 159 -11.12 3.56 1.37
C ALA A 159 -10.20 4.20 2.42
N LEU A 160 -10.35 5.50 2.68
CA LEU A 160 -9.62 6.20 3.74
C LEU A 160 -9.88 5.59 5.12
N GLU A 161 -11.11 5.22 5.46
CA GLU A 161 -11.40 4.57 6.75
C GLU A 161 -10.75 3.17 6.85
N PHE A 162 -10.69 2.40 5.76
CA PHE A 162 -9.91 1.16 5.74
C PHE A 162 -8.41 1.41 5.89
N CYS A 163 -7.87 2.45 5.26
CA CYS A 163 -6.47 2.84 5.41
C CYS A 163 -6.13 3.18 6.87
N LYS A 164 -6.98 3.97 7.52
CA LYS A 164 -6.87 4.28 8.96
C LYS A 164 -6.97 3.03 9.83
N LEU A 165 -7.90 2.12 9.52
CA LEU A 165 -8.04 0.86 10.23
C LEU A 165 -6.75 0.05 10.15
N ILE A 166 -6.20 -0.17 8.95
CA ILE A 166 -4.96 -0.92 8.74
C ILE A 166 -3.81 -0.28 9.54
N LEU A 167 -3.64 1.05 9.44
CA LEU A 167 -2.63 1.78 10.19
C LEU A 167 -2.82 1.65 11.72
N SER A 168 -4.06 1.64 12.20
CA SER A 168 -4.37 1.55 13.64
C SER A 168 -4.02 0.19 14.28
N LEU A 169 -3.90 -0.87 13.48
CA LEU A 169 -3.56 -2.21 13.98
C LEU A 169 -2.11 -2.30 14.46
N GLU A 170 -1.20 -1.55 13.82
CA GLU A 170 0.22 -1.50 14.19
C GLU A 170 0.83 -0.13 13.76
N PRO A 171 0.46 0.96 14.46
CA PRO A 171 0.77 2.32 14.02
C PRO A 171 2.26 2.66 14.02
N ASP A 172 3.02 2.03 14.91
CA ASP A 172 4.45 2.27 15.07
C ASP A 172 5.28 1.55 13.97
N GLU A 173 5.01 0.29 13.68
CA GLU A 173 5.76 -0.43 12.64
C GLU A 173 5.25 -0.13 11.22
N ASP A 174 3.96 0.20 11.08
CA ASP A 174 3.28 0.42 9.79
C ASP A 174 3.71 -0.63 8.73
N PRO A 175 3.36 -1.91 8.94
CA PRO A 175 3.92 -3.02 8.17
C PRO A 175 3.57 -2.99 6.69
N LEU A 176 2.47 -2.31 6.32
CA LEU A 176 2.06 -2.11 4.93
C LEU A 176 2.39 -0.69 4.42
N CYS A 177 3.12 0.12 5.19
CA CYS A 177 3.44 1.51 4.88
C CYS A 177 2.23 2.33 4.44
N MET A 178 1.12 2.25 5.20
CA MET A 178 -0.11 2.99 4.92
C MET A 178 0.10 4.50 4.93
N LEU A 179 1.12 5.00 5.64
CA LEU A 179 1.54 6.40 5.57
C LEU A 179 1.95 6.84 4.15
N LEU A 180 2.39 5.92 3.28
CA LEU A 180 2.71 6.24 1.87
C LEU A 180 1.47 6.34 0.96
N LEU A 181 0.26 6.13 1.50
CA LEU A 181 -1.00 6.13 0.75
C LEU A 181 -2.08 7.03 1.39
N ILE A 182 -2.03 7.24 2.70
CA ILE A 182 -3.10 7.92 3.44
C ILE A 182 -3.35 9.35 2.97
N ASP A 183 -2.30 10.06 2.55
CA ASP A 183 -2.37 11.40 2.00
C ASP A 183 -3.19 11.45 0.70
N HIS A 184 -2.94 10.50 -0.20
CA HIS A 184 -3.67 10.37 -1.45
C HIS A 184 -5.17 10.16 -1.22
N LEU A 185 -5.51 9.21 -0.33
CA LEU A 185 -6.90 8.91 -0.01
C LEU A 185 -7.59 10.08 0.70
N ALA A 186 -6.88 10.80 1.59
CA ALA A 186 -7.40 11.97 2.26
C ALA A 186 -7.72 13.12 1.29
N LEU A 187 -6.81 13.42 0.36
CA LEU A 187 -7.01 14.42 -0.69
C LEU A 187 -8.20 14.04 -1.59
N ARG A 188 -8.27 12.80 -2.07
CA ARG A 188 -9.39 12.33 -2.90
C ARG A 188 -10.73 12.33 -2.16
N ALA A 189 -10.72 12.07 -0.85
CA ALA A 189 -11.90 12.15 -0.01
C ALA A 189 -12.27 13.60 0.37
N ARG A 190 -11.50 14.60 -0.08
CA ARG A 190 -11.61 16.01 0.29
C ARG A 190 -11.55 16.24 1.81
N ASN A 191 -10.86 15.37 2.53
CA ASN A 191 -10.68 15.45 3.97
C ASN A 191 -9.33 16.09 4.29
N TYR A 192 -9.18 17.35 3.90
CA TYR A 192 -7.92 18.10 3.98
C TYR A 192 -7.50 18.37 5.42
N GLU A 193 -8.46 18.73 6.28
CA GLU A 193 -8.23 18.95 7.71
C GLU A 193 -7.68 17.71 8.41
N TYR A 194 -8.18 16.52 8.07
CA TYR A 194 -7.66 15.27 8.61
C TYR A 194 -6.18 15.07 8.24
N LEU A 195 -5.81 15.31 6.98
CA LEU A 195 -4.42 15.15 6.55
C LEU A 195 -3.49 16.15 7.25
N ILE A 196 -3.92 17.41 7.36
CA ILE A 196 -3.16 18.46 8.05
C ILE A 196 -3.00 18.12 9.52
N ARG A 197 -4.07 17.70 10.20
CA ARG A 197 -4.03 17.29 11.60
C ARG A 197 -3.10 16.09 11.81
N LEU A 198 -3.19 15.07 10.96
CA LEU A 198 -2.29 13.92 10.99
C LEU A 198 -0.84 14.38 10.87
N PHE A 199 -0.54 15.26 9.91
CA PHE A 199 0.80 15.81 9.74
C PHE A 199 1.29 16.53 10.99
N GLN A 200 0.50 17.45 11.55
CA GLN A 200 0.87 18.22 12.74
C GLN A 200 1.10 17.34 13.98
N GLU A 201 0.26 16.33 14.19
CA GLU A 201 0.38 15.44 15.35
C GLU A 201 1.54 14.43 15.18
N TRP A 202 1.85 14.01 13.94
CA TRP A 202 2.77 12.90 13.68
C TRP A 202 4.16 13.30 13.17
N GLU A 203 4.33 14.53 12.70
CA GLU A 203 5.62 15.01 12.18
C GLU A 203 6.78 14.78 13.15
N ALA A 204 6.58 15.13 14.43
CA ALA A 204 7.65 15.09 15.43
C ALA A 204 8.24 13.69 15.70
N HIS A 205 7.45 12.63 15.51
CA HIS A 205 7.87 11.26 15.81
C HIS A 205 7.96 10.35 14.59
N ARG A 206 7.40 10.77 13.44
CA ARG A 206 7.45 10.01 12.17
C ARG A 206 8.24 10.71 11.07
N ASN A 207 8.62 11.97 11.24
CA ASN A 207 9.31 12.78 10.24
C ASN A 207 8.60 12.76 8.87
N LEU A 208 7.29 13.01 8.85
CA LEU A 208 6.45 12.89 7.65
C LEU A 208 6.92 13.84 6.53
N SER A 209 7.49 15.00 6.85
CA SER A 209 8.07 15.94 5.88
C SER A 209 9.24 15.35 5.09
N GLN A 210 9.84 14.26 5.57
CA GLN A 210 10.88 13.50 4.87
C GLN A 210 10.28 12.50 3.87
N LEU A 211 8.97 12.36 3.77
CA LEU A 211 8.33 11.54 2.75
C LEU A 211 7.81 12.45 1.63
N PRO A 212 8.19 12.21 0.36
CA PRO A 212 7.74 13.07 -0.76
C PRO A 212 6.22 13.19 -0.85
N ASN A 213 5.48 12.12 -0.54
CA ASN A 213 4.03 12.16 -0.59
C ASN A 213 3.44 13.19 0.41
N PHE A 214 3.86 13.19 1.67
CA PHE A 214 3.41 14.19 2.64
C PHE A 214 3.92 15.59 2.33
N ALA A 215 5.20 15.71 1.95
CA ALA A 215 5.82 17.01 1.63
C ALA A 215 5.06 17.75 0.52
N PHE A 216 4.46 17.04 -0.44
CA PHE A 216 3.67 17.64 -1.51
C PHE A 216 2.17 17.65 -1.22
N SER A 217 1.62 16.61 -0.59
CA SER A 217 0.17 16.51 -0.33
C SER A 217 -0.34 17.42 0.77
N VAL A 218 0.47 17.71 1.80
CA VAL A 218 0.08 18.62 2.89
C VAL A 218 -0.05 20.07 2.42
N PRO A 219 0.94 20.68 1.74
CA PRO A 219 0.75 22.01 1.16
C PRO A 219 -0.41 22.05 0.16
N LEU A 220 -0.60 20.99 -0.63
CA LEU A 220 -1.76 20.90 -1.52
C LEU A 220 -3.09 20.91 -0.75
N ALA A 221 -3.17 20.22 0.40
CA ALA A 221 -4.35 20.25 1.26
C ALA A 221 -4.62 21.66 1.81
N TYR A 222 -3.59 22.37 2.27
CA TYR A 222 -3.71 23.77 2.68
C TYR A 222 -4.15 24.69 1.54
N PHE A 223 -3.58 24.50 0.35
CA PHE A 223 -3.97 25.27 -0.84
C PHE A 223 -5.44 25.03 -1.19
N LEU A 224 -5.88 23.77 -1.24
CA LEU A 224 -7.26 23.42 -1.54
C LEU A 224 -8.25 23.92 -0.48
N LEU A 225 -7.86 23.96 0.80
CA LEU A 225 -8.65 24.62 1.85
C LEU A 225 -8.76 26.13 1.62
N SER A 226 -7.67 26.78 1.20
CA SER A 226 -7.67 28.22 0.89
C SER A 226 -8.57 28.61 -0.30
N GLN A 227 -9.05 27.62 -1.07
CA GLN A 227 -9.98 27.82 -2.19
C GLN A 227 -11.45 27.55 -1.79
N GLN A 228 -11.73 27.14 -0.56
CA GLN A 228 -13.11 26.89 -0.11
C GLN A 228 -13.83 28.21 0.18
N ALA A 229 -15.01 28.40 -0.41
CA ALA A 229 -15.78 29.64 -0.24
C ALA A 229 -16.41 29.80 1.16
N ASP A 230 -16.47 28.73 1.95
CA ASP A 230 -17.25 28.67 3.19
C ASP A 230 -16.47 29.14 4.43
N LEU A 231 -15.16 29.42 4.30
CA LEU A 231 -14.30 29.82 5.43
C LEU A 231 -14.07 31.34 5.46
N PRO A 232 -13.79 31.92 6.65
CA PRO A 232 -13.42 33.33 6.78
C PRO A 232 -12.19 33.69 5.96
N GLU A 233 -12.17 34.89 5.36
CA GLU A 233 -11.06 35.38 4.51
C GLU A 233 -9.69 35.31 5.19
N GLN A 234 -9.64 35.57 6.50
CA GLN A 234 -8.40 35.45 7.28
C GLN A 234 -7.87 34.01 7.35
N GLU A 235 -8.75 33.02 7.50
CA GLU A 235 -8.36 31.60 7.52
C GLU A 235 -7.89 31.15 6.13
N LEU A 236 -8.57 31.62 5.07
CA LEU A 236 -8.18 31.34 3.69
C LEU A 236 -6.79 31.90 3.36
N SER A 237 -6.54 33.16 3.76
CA SER A 237 -5.24 33.81 3.57
C SER A 237 -4.13 33.08 4.32
N SER A 238 -4.36 32.73 5.58
CA SER A 238 -3.40 31.98 6.40
C SER A 238 -3.11 30.59 5.81
N ALA A 239 -4.14 29.87 5.35
CA ALA A 239 -3.99 28.58 4.70
C ALA A 239 -3.17 28.69 3.40
N ARG A 240 -3.39 29.72 2.57
CA ARG A 240 -2.63 29.94 1.33
C ARG A 240 -1.17 30.27 1.60
N GLU A 241 -0.90 31.08 2.62
CA GLU A 241 0.47 31.41 3.05
C GLU A 241 1.20 30.15 3.53
N GLN A 242 0.55 29.37 4.41
CA GLN A 242 1.11 28.12 4.91
C GLN A 242 1.36 27.11 3.79
N ALA A 243 0.44 27.00 2.83
CA ALA A 243 0.61 26.17 1.64
C ALA A 243 1.88 26.57 0.87
N SER A 244 2.06 27.88 0.64
CA SER A 244 3.17 28.43 -0.13
C SER A 244 4.52 28.22 0.58
N VAL A 245 4.58 28.36 1.91
CA VAL A 245 5.78 28.06 2.70
C VAL A 245 6.15 26.58 2.57
N LEU A 246 5.19 25.68 2.79
CA LEU A 246 5.42 24.24 2.79
C LEU A 246 5.78 23.70 1.40
N ILE A 247 5.15 24.19 0.32
CA ILE A 247 5.49 23.73 -1.03
C ILE A 247 6.89 24.19 -1.45
N ARG A 248 7.32 25.39 -1.06
CA ARG A 248 8.70 25.84 -1.31
C ARG A 248 9.70 24.94 -0.60
N GLN A 249 9.44 24.60 0.67
CA GLN A 249 10.27 23.64 1.42
C GLN A 249 10.31 22.27 0.74
N ALA A 250 9.17 21.77 0.25
CA ALA A 250 9.08 20.50 -0.46
C ALA A 250 9.87 20.52 -1.77
N LEU A 251 9.75 21.58 -2.56
CA LEU A 251 10.49 21.79 -3.81
C LEU A 251 12.00 21.90 -3.57
N THR A 252 12.43 22.56 -2.48
CA THR A 252 13.85 22.61 -2.10
C THR A 252 14.36 21.25 -1.61
N MET A 253 13.54 20.51 -0.86
CA MET A 253 13.90 19.19 -0.33
C MET A 253 13.89 18.09 -1.40
N PHE A 254 13.00 18.17 -2.40
CA PHE A 254 12.78 17.13 -3.40
C PHE A 254 12.70 17.72 -4.83
N PRO A 255 13.79 18.29 -5.35
CA PRO A 255 13.75 19.03 -6.61
C PRO A 255 13.30 18.20 -7.81
N GLY A 256 13.77 16.96 -7.96
CA GLY A 256 13.38 16.13 -9.11
C GLY A 256 11.99 15.48 -8.99
N VAL A 257 11.11 15.99 -8.13
CA VAL A 257 9.67 15.73 -8.25
C VAL A 257 9.04 16.62 -9.32
N LEU A 258 9.55 17.84 -9.51
CA LEU A 258 8.89 18.87 -10.31
C LEU A 258 8.74 18.49 -11.78
N LEU A 259 9.83 18.17 -12.48
CA LEU A 259 9.75 17.88 -13.92
C LEU A 259 8.92 16.62 -14.23
N PRO A 260 9.11 15.48 -13.53
CA PRO A 260 8.25 14.32 -13.74
C PRO A 260 6.77 14.63 -13.44
N LEU A 261 6.47 15.43 -12.41
CA LEU A 261 5.11 15.87 -12.11
C LEU A 261 4.49 16.65 -13.27
N LEU A 262 5.22 17.63 -13.83
CA LEU A 262 4.76 18.43 -14.96
C LEU A 262 4.55 17.57 -16.21
N GLU A 263 5.41 16.60 -16.45
CA GLU A 263 5.26 15.63 -17.54
C GLU A 263 3.97 14.80 -17.39
N TYR A 264 3.71 14.23 -16.20
CA TYR A 264 2.45 13.53 -15.91
C TYR A 264 1.21 14.42 -16.04
N CYS A 265 1.36 15.73 -15.77
CA CYS A 265 0.30 16.72 -15.92
C CYS A 265 0.18 17.25 -17.36
N SER A 266 1.08 16.87 -18.26
CA SER A 266 1.18 17.41 -19.63
C SER A 266 1.36 18.94 -19.66
N VAL A 267 2.02 19.49 -18.64
CA VAL A 267 2.35 20.91 -18.51
C VAL A 267 3.77 21.13 -19.01
N ARG A 268 3.97 22.13 -19.88
CA ARG A 268 5.31 22.48 -20.36
C ARG A 268 5.95 23.49 -19.42
N PRO A 269 7.08 23.16 -18.76
CA PRO A 269 7.83 24.15 -18.00
C PRO A 269 8.46 25.19 -18.92
N ASP A 270 8.68 26.39 -18.39
CA ASP A 270 9.52 27.40 -19.05
C ASP A 270 10.94 26.88 -19.26
N ALA A 271 11.60 27.34 -20.33
CA ALA A 271 12.97 26.94 -20.65
C ALA A 271 13.96 27.24 -19.52
N SER A 272 13.74 28.34 -18.78
CA SER A 272 14.53 28.72 -17.61
C SER A 272 14.43 27.68 -16.49
N VAL A 273 13.28 27.02 -16.30
CA VAL A 273 13.08 25.98 -15.28
C VAL A 273 13.64 24.64 -15.79
N ALA A 274 13.29 24.27 -17.03
CA ALA A 274 13.66 22.99 -17.62
C ALA A 274 15.18 22.78 -17.74
N THR A 275 15.93 23.86 -17.97
CA THR A 275 17.39 23.83 -18.12
C THR A 275 18.12 24.23 -16.83
N HIS A 276 17.40 24.60 -15.78
CA HIS A 276 18.02 25.03 -14.53
C HIS A 276 18.75 23.88 -13.86
N ARG A 277 19.98 24.09 -13.34
CA ARG A 277 20.76 23.07 -12.62
C ARG A 277 20.00 22.40 -11.45
N PHE A 278 19.06 23.13 -10.84
CA PHE A 278 18.37 22.67 -9.64
C PHE A 278 17.13 21.82 -9.93
N PHE A 279 16.37 22.12 -10.98
CA PHE A 279 15.16 21.37 -11.34
C PHE A 279 15.31 20.53 -12.61
N GLY A 280 16.34 20.81 -13.42
CA GLY A 280 16.63 20.15 -14.67
C GLY A 280 16.97 18.66 -14.53
N PRO A 281 17.36 18.00 -15.64
CA PRO A 281 17.60 16.56 -15.67
C PRO A 281 18.62 16.06 -14.64
N GLU A 282 19.61 16.87 -14.28
CA GLU A 282 20.61 16.54 -13.26
C GLU A 282 19.97 16.28 -11.88
N ALA A 283 18.86 16.97 -11.57
CA ALA A 283 18.14 16.83 -10.31
C ALA A 283 17.39 15.50 -10.18
N GLU A 284 17.10 14.82 -11.30
CA GLU A 284 16.53 13.49 -11.34
C GLU A 284 17.63 12.43 -11.34
N ILE A 285 18.68 12.61 -12.17
CA ILE A 285 19.81 11.68 -12.29
C ILE A 285 20.59 11.54 -10.97
N SER A 286 20.75 12.63 -10.23
CA SER A 286 21.51 12.65 -8.97
C SER A 286 20.72 12.11 -7.77
N GLN A 287 19.47 11.70 -7.94
CA GLN A 287 18.65 11.23 -6.82
C GLN A 287 19.09 9.84 -6.32
N PRO A 288 19.08 9.62 -5.00
CA PRO A 288 19.24 8.29 -4.46
C PRO A 288 18.10 7.37 -4.94
N PRO A 289 18.38 6.09 -5.30
CA PRO A 289 17.37 5.18 -5.85
C PRO A 289 16.14 4.97 -4.95
N ALA A 290 16.33 4.92 -3.63
CA ALA A 290 15.21 4.78 -2.70
C ALA A 290 14.29 6.01 -2.71
N LEU A 291 14.84 7.21 -2.94
CA LEU A 291 14.05 8.42 -3.10
C LEU A 291 13.30 8.39 -4.42
N SER A 292 13.96 8.03 -5.52
CA SER A 292 13.31 7.89 -6.83
C SER A 292 12.12 6.95 -6.76
N GLN A 293 12.24 5.80 -6.06
CA GLN A 293 11.11 4.89 -5.84
C GLN A 293 9.93 5.54 -5.09
N LEU A 294 10.19 6.32 -4.03
CA LEU A 294 9.14 7.04 -3.30
C LEU A 294 8.47 8.13 -4.15
N VAL A 295 9.27 8.83 -4.97
CA VAL A 295 8.76 9.85 -5.91
C VAL A 295 7.89 9.20 -6.98
N SER A 296 8.35 8.12 -7.63
CA SER A 296 7.56 7.37 -8.61
C SER A 296 6.26 6.83 -8.00
N LEU A 297 6.31 6.34 -6.76
CA LEU A 297 5.13 5.85 -6.04
C LEU A 297 4.11 6.98 -5.82
N TYR A 298 4.57 8.15 -5.37
CA TYR A 298 3.70 9.31 -5.17
C TYR A 298 3.12 9.82 -6.48
N LEU A 299 3.95 10.05 -7.50
CA LEU A 299 3.51 10.62 -8.78
C LEU A 299 2.59 9.68 -9.55
N GLY A 300 2.93 8.39 -9.64
CA GLY A 300 2.10 7.39 -10.30
C GLY A 300 0.69 7.32 -9.70
N ARG A 301 0.53 7.68 -8.42
CA ARG A 301 -0.75 7.69 -7.72
C ARG A 301 -1.46 9.05 -7.72
N SER A 302 -0.74 10.14 -7.47
CA SER A 302 -1.32 11.43 -7.07
C SER A 302 -1.14 12.56 -8.10
N HIS A 303 -0.43 12.34 -9.22
CA HIS A 303 -0.16 13.40 -10.20
C HIS A 303 -1.43 14.11 -10.69
N PHE A 304 -2.54 13.40 -10.86
CA PHE A 304 -3.78 13.99 -11.38
C PHE A 304 -4.38 15.07 -10.47
N LEU A 305 -4.04 15.08 -9.17
CA LEU A 305 -4.48 16.12 -8.23
C LEU A 305 -3.85 17.48 -8.52
N TRP A 306 -2.77 17.51 -9.31
CA TRP A 306 -2.04 18.71 -9.69
C TRP A 306 -2.48 19.30 -11.03
N LYS A 307 -3.41 18.64 -11.75
CA LYS A 307 -3.83 19.06 -13.11
C LYS A 307 -4.73 20.30 -13.13
N GLU A 308 -5.31 20.70 -12.00
CA GLU A 308 -6.20 21.86 -11.98
C GLU A 308 -5.43 23.15 -12.28
N PRO A 309 -5.92 24.03 -13.18
CA PRO A 309 -5.19 25.24 -13.58
C PRO A 309 -4.80 26.16 -12.42
N ALA A 310 -5.67 26.28 -11.41
CA ALA A 310 -5.38 27.06 -10.21
C ALA A 310 -4.19 26.47 -9.42
N THR A 311 -4.12 25.15 -9.31
CA THR A 311 -3.02 24.44 -8.65
C THR A 311 -1.72 24.58 -9.43
N VAL A 312 -1.76 24.46 -10.76
CA VAL A 312 -0.56 24.64 -11.62
C VAL A 312 -0.04 26.07 -11.54
N SER A 313 -0.91 27.07 -11.63
CA SER A 313 -0.53 28.49 -11.53
C SER A 313 0.08 28.81 -10.17
N TRP A 314 -0.50 28.29 -9.09
CA TRP A 314 0.07 28.44 -7.74
C TRP A 314 1.42 27.72 -7.60
N LEU A 315 1.58 26.54 -8.20
CA LEU A 315 2.86 25.84 -8.21
C LEU A 315 3.93 26.65 -8.95
N GLU A 316 3.59 27.24 -10.10
CA GLU A 316 4.50 28.08 -10.89
C GLU A 316 5.01 29.30 -10.09
N GLU A 317 4.12 29.99 -9.37
CA GLU A 317 4.48 31.08 -8.46
C GLU A 317 5.56 30.66 -7.46
N ASN A 318 5.40 29.48 -6.84
CA ASN A 318 6.33 28.99 -5.83
C ASN A 318 7.63 28.42 -6.43
N VAL A 319 7.60 27.85 -7.63
CA VAL A 319 8.80 27.42 -8.35
C VAL A 319 9.72 28.62 -8.62
N ARG A 320 9.15 29.76 -9.02
CA ARG A 320 9.91 31.00 -9.26
C ARG A 320 10.62 31.50 -8.01
N GLU A 321 9.93 31.50 -6.87
CA GLU A 321 10.49 31.87 -5.56
C GLU A 321 11.63 30.93 -5.14
N VAL A 322 11.47 29.61 -5.33
CA VAL A 322 12.53 28.64 -5.02
C VAL A 322 13.76 28.84 -5.90
N LEU A 323 13.57 29.12 -7.20
CA LEU A 323 14.69 29.42 -8.10
C LEU A 323 15.48 30.67 -7.66
N GLN A 324 14.78 31.74 -7.28
CA GLN A 324 15.42 32.94 -6.74
C GLN A 324 16.23 32.64 -5.46
N ALA A 325 15.69 31.83 -4.55
CA ALA A 325 16.41 31.40 -3.35
C ALA A 325 17.66 30.55 -3.68
N VAL A 326 17.55 29.65 -4.66
CA VAL A 326 18.68 28.82 -5.10
C VAL A 326 19.78 29.67 -5.74
N ASP A 327 19.41 30.63 -6.59
CA ASP A 327 20.36 31.50 -7.29
C ASP A 327 21.04 32.51 -6.36
N SER A 328 20.33 32.94 -5.31
CA SER A 328 20.92 33.75 -4.24
C SER A 328 21.82 32.95 -3.27
N GLY A 329 21.91 31.63 -3.44
CA GLY A 329 22.81 30.77 -2.67
C GLY A 329 22.29 30.41 -1.28
N ASP A 330 20.96 30.23 -1.13
CA ASP A 330 20.34 29.83 0.14
C ASP A 330 21.02 28.56 0.73
N PRO A 331 21.60 28.63 1.95
CA PRO A 331 22.25 27.49 2.57
C PRO A 331 21.32 26.29 2.83
N ALA A 332 20.00 26.51 2.89
CA ALA A 332 19.02 25.45 3.05
C ALA A 332 19.08 24.42 1.90
N VAL A 333 19.46 24.84 0.69
CA VAL A 333 19.56 23.99 -0.50
C VAL A 333 20.62 22.89 -0.28
N GLY A 334 21.82 23.28 0.15
CA GLY A 334 22.90 22.33 0.43
C GLY A 334 22.61 21.42 1.62
N ALA A 335 21.89 21.93 2.64
CA ALA A 335 21.43 21.13 3.76
C ALA A 335 20.37 20.09 3.34
N CYS A 336 19.45 20.44 2.44
CA CYS A 336 18.49 19.49 1.85
C CYS A 336 19.21 18.40 1.03
N GLU A 337 20.17 18.78 0.19
CA GLU A 337 20.94 17.82 -0.60
C GLU A 337 21.70 16.81 0.29
N SER A 338 22.37 17.31 1.33
CA SER A 338 23.10 16.47 2.29
C SER A 338 22.16 15.52 3.03
N ARG A 339 20.98 16.01 3.46
CA ARG A 339 19.94 15.18 4.07
C ARG A 339 19.47 14.07 3.13
N ARG A 340 19.20 14.36 1.86
CA ARG A 340 18.80 13.34 0.88
C ARG A 340 19.83 12.21 0.76
N LYS A 341 21.13 12.54 0.68
CA LYS A 341 22.22 11.56 0.56
C LYS A 341 22.33 10.63 1.78
N VAL A 342 21.96 11.12 2.96
CA VAL A 342 21.99 10.34 4.20
C VAL A 342 20.73 9.47 4.35
N LEU A 343 19.54 10.04 4.11
CA LEU A 343 18.27 9.41 4.47
C LEU A 343 17.80 8.35 3.46
N TYR A 344 18.08 8.52 2.17
CA TYR A 344 17.49 7.67 1.11
C TYR A 344 18.50 6.71 0.47
N GLN A 345 19.43 6.17 1.25
CA GLN A 345 20.42 5.22 0.72
C GLN A 345 19.78 3.89 0.30
N ARG A 346 18.81 3.40 1.10
CA ARG A 346 18.10 2.15 0.84
C ARG A 346 16.72 2.19 1.48
N ALA A 347 15.71 1.72 0.77
CA ALA A 347 14.37 1.62 1.32
C ALA A 347 14.25 0.38 2.23
N PRO A 348 13.55 0.49 3.37
CA PRO A 348 13.22 -0.66 4.20
C PRO A 348 12.30 -1.68 3.50
N ARG A 349 12.29 -2.92 4.02
CA ARG A 349 11.54 -4.05 3.42
C ARG A 349 10.02 -3.81 3.36
N ASN A 350 9.44 -3.12 4.35
CA ASN A 350 8.02 -2.77 4.33
C ASN A 350 7.67 -1.78 3.21
N ILE A 351 8.58 -0.86 2.85
CA ILE A 351 8.39 0.02 1.68
C ILE A 351 8.37 -0.81 0.39
N HIS A 352 9.31 -1.74 0.21
CA HIS A 352 9.28 -2.63 -0.95
C HIS A 352 8.01 -3.48 -1.01
N ARG A 353 7.52 -3.96 0.15
CA ARG A 353 6.24 -4.65 0.24
C ARG A 353 5.08 -3.76 -0.22
N HIS A 354 5.05 -2.51 0.24
CA HIS A 354 4.04 -1.54 -0.19
C HIS A 354 4.09 -1.30 -1.70
N VAL A 355 5.29 -1.15 -2.27
CA VAL A 355 5.47 -0.97 -3.73
C VAL A 355 4.89 -2.16 -4.50
N VAL A 356 5.22 -3.39 -4.11
CA VAL A 356 4.66 -4.62 -4.71
C VAL A 356 3.13 -4.64 -4.58
N LEU A 357 2.59 -4.33 -3.41
CA LEU A 357 1.15 -4.28 -3.16
C LEU A 357 0.43 -3.17 -3.92
N SER A 358 1.11 -2.06 -4.20
CA SER A 358 0.52 -0.89 -4.86
C SER A 358 0.31 -1.07 -6.35
N GLU A 359 1.09 -1.96 -6.98
CA GLU A 359 1.10 -2.21 -8.44
C GLU A 359 1.34 -0.94 -9.28
N VAL A 360 1.93 0.12 -8.71
CA VAL A 360 2.32 1.34 -9.44
C VAL A 360 3.51 1.01 -10.34
N LYS A 361 3.27 1.00 -11.67
CA LYS A 361 4.19 0.45 -12.67
C LYS A 361 5.62 0.98 -12.54
N GLU A 362 5.77 2.29 -12.43
CA GLU A 362 7.06 2.98 -12.38
C GLU A 362 7.79 2.70 -11.06
N ALA A 363 7.08 2.68 -9.94
CA ALA A 363 7.66 2.36 -8.63
C ALA A 363 8.11 0.89 -8.56
N VAL A 364 7.31 0.00 -9.15
CA VAL A 364 7.60 -1.44 -9.24
C VAL A 364 8.81 -1.69 -10.16
N ALA A 365 8.92 -0.98 -11.28
CA ALA A 365 10.10 -1.05 -12.16
C ALA A 365 11.39 -0.56 -11.48
N ALA A 366 11.27 0.33 -10.50
CA ALA A 366 12.39 0.84 -9.70
C ALA A 366 12.76 -0.05 -8.49
N LEU A 367 12.17 -1.24 -8.34
CA LEU A 367 12.54 -2.16 -7.27
C LEU A 367 13.98 -2.69 -7.46
N PRO A 368 14.75 -2.83 -6.37
CA PRO A 368 16.12 -3.28 -6.48
C PRO A 368 16.19 -4.79 -6.84
N PRO A 369 17.29 -5.25 -7.48
CA PRO A 369 17.40 -6.63 -7.97
C PRO A 369 17.28 -7.69 -6.87
N ASP A 370 17.70 -7.39 -5.64
CA ASP A 370 17.58 -8.29 -4.49
C ASP A 370 16.12 -8.57 -4.10
N VAL A 371 15.19 -7.69 -4.46
CA VAL A 371 13.75 -7.87 -4.26
C VAL A 371 13.12 -8.56 -5.47
N THR A 372 13.45 -8.15 -6.69
CA THR A 372 12.84 -8.70 -7.91
C THR A 372 13.26 -10.13 -8.22
N THR A 373 14.43 -10.56 -7.71
CA THR A 373 14.91 -11.94 -7.82
C THR A 373 14.31 -12.90 -6.79
N GLN A 374 13.67 -12.39 -5.72
CA GLN A 374 12.98 -13.22 -4.74
C GLN A 374 11.63 -13.71 -5.28
N SER A 375 11.29 -14.98 -5.03
CA SER A 375 9.96 -15.51 -5.30
C SER A 375 8.96 -14.89 -4.31
N VAL A 376 8.37 -13.75 -4.68
CA VAL A 376 7.32 -13.10 -3.89
C VAL A 376 5.98 -13.71 -4.25
N MET A 377 5.32 -14.22 -3.21
CA MET A 377 4.00 -14.82 -3.32
C MET A 377 2.93 -13.77 -3.03
N GLY A 378 1.87 -13.73 -3.85
CA GLY A 378 0.78 -12.77 -3.67
C GLY A 378 0.05 -12.88 -2.33
N PHE A 379 0.02 -14.09 -1.75
CA PHE A 379 -0.61 -14.36 -0.45
C PHE A 379 0.24 -13.95 0.76
N ASP A 380 1.55 -13.73 0.60
CA ASP A 380 2.45 -13.31 1.68
C ASP A 380 3.63 -12.49 1.11
N PRO A 381 3.39 -11.24 0.68
CA PRO A 381 4.39 -10.46 -0.04
C PRO A 381 5.49 -9.98 0.88
N LEU A 382 6.73 -10.38 0.58
CA LEU A 382 7.95 -10.00 1.30
C LEU A 382 7.78 -10.11 2.83
N PRO A 383 7.58 -11.30 3.41
CA PRO A 383 7.27 -11.43 4.84
C PRO A 383 8.39 -10.87 5.75
N PRO A 384 8.09 -10.42 6.99
CA PRO A 384 9.10 -10.02 7.97
C PRO A 384 10.13 -11.11 8.21
N LEU A 385 11.40 -10.73 8.41
CA LEU A 385 12.49 -11.68 8.65
C LEU A 385 12.37 -12.38 10.01
N ASP A 386 11.73 -11.73 10.97
CA ASP A 386 11.46 -12.21 12.32
C ASP A 386 10.03 -12.77 12.45
N THR A 387 9.57 -13.50 11.42
CA THR A 387 8.25 -14.15 11.40
C THR A 387 8.04 -15.06 12.62
N ILE A 388 6.88 -14.94 13.27
CA ILE A 388 6.48 -15.76 14.42
C ILE A 388 5.50 -16.83 13.92
N TYR A 389 5.99 -18.05 13.72
CA TYR A 389 5.16 -19.19 13.32
C TYR A 389 4.44 -19.80 14.52
N SER A 390 3.12 -19.95 14.42
CA SER A 390 2.32 -20.62 15.47
C SER A 390 2.28 -22.14 15.30
N TYR A 391 2.57 -22.65 14.10
CA TYR A 391 2.67 -24.08 13.78
C TYR A 391 3.67 -24.31 12.64
N VAL A 392 4.26 -25.51 12.61
CA VAL A 392 5.30 -25.89 11.64
C VAL A 392 4.66 -26.56 10.43
N ARG A 393 5.07 -26.14 9.23
CA ARG A 393 4.72 -26.83 7.99
C ARG A 393 5.48 -28.16 7.93
N PRO A 394 4.82 -29.30 7.70
CA PRO A 394 5.52 -30.57 7.49
C PRO A 394 6.51 -30.47 6.31
N GLU A 395 7.75 -30.92 6.52
CA GLU A 395 8.77 -30.95 5.48
C GLU A 395 8.35 -31.87 4.32
N ARG A 396 8.62 -31.44 3.08
CA ARG A 396 8.42 -32.26 1.89
C ARG A 396 9.75 -32.86 1.43
N LEU A 397 9.71 -34.13 1.05
CA LEU A 397 10.84 -34.90 0.51
C LEU A 397 11.09 -34.70 -1.00
N SER A 398 10.71 -33.55 -1.59
CA SER A 398 10.84 -33.33 -3.04
C SER A 398 11.54 -32.00 -3.39
N PRO A 399 12.63 -32.02 -4.21
CA PRO A 399 13.31 -30.82 -4.65
C PRO A 399 12.59 -30.26 -5.87
N VAL A 400 11.67 -29.34 -5.67
CA VAL A 400 11.09 -28.58 -6.79
C VAL A 400 11.86 -27.27 -6.91
N SER A 401 12.53 -27.11 -8.06
CA SER A 401 13.27 -25.91 -8.46
C SER A 401 12.44 -24.64 -8.21
N HIS A 402 13.03 -23.67 -7.50
CA HIS A 402 12.39 -22.41 -7.17
C HIS A 402 12.19 -21.53 -8.42
N GLY A 403 11.11 -21.77 -9.15
CA GLY A 403 10.64 -20.87 -10.21
C GLY A 403 10.24 -19.50 -9.63
N ASN A 404 10.66 -18.42 -10.30
CA ASN A 404 10.52 -17.05 -9.82
C ASN A 404 9.11 -16.50 -10.11
N THR A 405 8.19 -16.53 -9.14
CA THR A 405 6.77 -16.09 -9.31
C THR A 405 6.62 -14.62 -9.66
N ILE A 406 7.56 -13.79 -9.21
CA ILE A 406 7.67 -12.39 -9.61
C ILE A 406 7.85 -12.27 -11.13
N ALA A 407 8.64 -13.14 -11.77
CA ALA A 407 8.90 -13.05 -13.20
C ALA A 407 7.65 -13.31 -14.04
N LEU A 408 6.73 -14.15 -13.54
CA LEU A 408 5.42 -14.38 -14.14
C LEU A 408 4.49 -13.18 -13.94
N PHE A 409 4.51 -12.58 -12.74
CA PHE A 409 3.81 -11.32 -12.46
C PHE A 409 4.32 -10.17 -13.35
N PHE A 410 5.63 -10.00 -13.52
CA PHE A 410 6.21 -8.99 -14.41
C PHE A 410 5.99 -9.25 -15.89
N ARG A 411 6.06 -10.50 -16.36
CA ARG A 411 5.67 -10.83 -17.75
C ARG A 411 4.21 -10.47 -18.04
N SER A 412 3.33 -10.50 -17.03
CA SER A 412 1.93 -10.09 -17.17
C SER A 412 1.73 -8.57 -17.19
N LEU A 413 2.56 -7.80 -16.47
CA LEU A 413 2.48 -6.34 -16.40
C LEU A 413 3.30 -5.63 -17.49
N LEU A 414 4.37 -6.26 -17.97
CA LEU A 414 5.29 -5.80 -19.00
C LEU A 414 5.61 -6.98 -19.94
N PRO A 415 4.90 -7.13 -21.07
CA PRO A 415 5.06 -8.26 -21.99
C PRO A 415 6.49 -8.42 -22.55
N ASN A 416 7.28 -7.34 -22.54
CA ASN A 416 8.65 -7.30 -23.05
C ASN A 416 9.72 -7.53 -21.95
N TYR A 417 9.33 -7.94 -20.75
CA TYR A 417 10.29 -8.24 -19.68
C TYR A 417 10.96 -9.61 -19.91
N THR A 418 12.18 -9.59 -20.43
CA THR A 418 13.09 -10.74 -20.49
C THR A 418 14.17 -10.61 -19.41
N MET A 419 14.30 -11.61 -18.54
CA MET A 419 15.46 -11.70 -17.64
C MET A 419 16.70 -12.05 -18.46
N GLU A 420 17.70 -11.17 -18.46
CA GLU A 420 19.06 -11.53 -18.87
C GLU A 420 19.65 -12.47 -17.81
N GLY A 421 19.51 -13.77 -18.04
CA GLY A 421 19.99 -14.81 -17.13
C GLY A 421 19.93 -16.21 -17.73
N GLU A 422 19.10 -16.46 -18.74
CA GLU A 422 19.17 -17.69 -19.55
C GLU A 422 20.26 -17.56 -20.62
N ARG A 423 21.53 -17.49 -20.20
CA ARG A 423 22.62 -17.85 -21.11
C ARG A 423 22.69 -19.37 -21.17
N LEU A 424 22.11 -19.88 -22.25
CA LEU A 424 22.53 -21.04 -23.05
C LEU A 424 23.73 -21.78 -22.44
N GLU A 425 23.48 -22.95 -21.85
CA GLU A 425 24.49 -24.01 -21.81
C GLU A 425 24.73 -24.44 -23.26
N ASP A 426 25.70 -23.76 -23.88
CA ASP A 426 26.25 -24.14 -25.16
C ASP A 426 26.95 -25.49 -24.98
N GLY A 427 26.38 -26.53 -25.60
CA GLY A 427 26.90 -27.89 -25.60
C GLY A 427 28.25 -27.92 -26.31
N GLY A 428 29.31 -27.79 -25.53
CA GLY A 428 30.68 -28.00 -25.97
C GLY A 428 30.90 -29.42 -26.51
N ALA A 429 31.51 -29.45 -27.69
CA ALA A 429 31.88 -30.62 -28.48
C ALA A 429 32.55 -31.76 -27.70
N GLY A 430 32.22 -32.99 -28.10
CA GLY A 430 32.98 -34.20 -27.80
C GLY A 430 32.46 -35.37 -28.63
N GLY A 431 33.14 -35.67 -29.75
CA GLY A 431 32.89 -36.84 -30.60
C GLY A 431 32.87 -36.52 -32.08
#